data_AF-A0A7G4WG49-F1
#
_entry.id   AF-A0A7G4WG49-F1
#
_cell.length_a   1.000
_cell.length_b   1.000
_cell.length_c   1.000
_cell.angle_alpha   90.00
_cell.angle_beta   90.00
_cell.angle_gamma   90.00
#
_symmetry.space_group_name_H-M   'P 1'
#
loop_
_entity.id
_entity.type
_entity.pdbx_description
1 polymer ?
#
loop_
_entity_poly.entity_id
_entity_poly.type
_entity_poly.pdbx_seq_one_letter_code
_entity_poly.pdbx_strand_id
1 'polypeptide(L)'
;IKFKLLMFAINIPLIISCTKENASMNNTSVLTIAHRGASGYLPEHTLEAKTYAYALGADYLEQDIVLTKDNIPIIMHDPEMDTTTNVAKLFPKRARENGRYYSVDFTLAEIKSLSLSERFDPETKKPIYPNRFPLIEYDFKIPTLEEEI
;
A
#
# COMPACT_ATOMS: atom_id res chain seq x y z
N ILE A 1 22.45 74.84 51.29
CA ILE A 1 21.16 74.30 51.80
C ILE A 1 21.02 72.91 51.17
N LYS A 2 21.70 71.88 51.69
CA LYS A 2 21.28 70.89 52.70
C LYS A 2 19.93 70.21 52.42
N PHE A 3 20.01 68.86 52.36
CA PHE A 3 18.97 67.85 52.63
C PHE A 3 17.88 67.71 51.56
N LYS A 4 17.44 66.51 51.15
CA LYS A 4 17.26 65.30 51.95
C LYS A 4 17.13 64.08 51.03
N LEU A 5 17.70 62.96 51.47
CA LEU A 5 17.48 61.64 50.91
C LEU A 5 16.00 61.26 51.07
N LEU A 6 15.40 60.67 50.04
CA LEU A 6 14.23 59.82 50.18
C LEU A 6 14.38 58.64 49.22
N MET A 7 14.69 57.47 49.79
CA MET A 7 14.59 56.20 49.09
C MET A 7 13.18 56.01 48.56
N PHE A 8 13.02 55.95 47.25
CA PHE A 8 11.87 55.30 46.63
C PHE A 8 12.36 53.98 46.05
N ALA A 9 11.97 52.88 46.70
CA ALA A 9 12.13 51.54 46.17
C ALA A 9 11.28 51.42 44.90
N ILE A 10 11.90 51.62 43.74
CA ILE A 10 11.29 51.24 42.47
C ILE A 10 11.35 49.72 42.37
N ASN A 11 10.18 49.12 42.53
CA ASN A 11 9.89 47.74 42.24
C ASN A 11 10.27 47.49 40.78
N ILE A 12 11.31 46.68 40.55
CA ILE A 12 11.57 46.10 39.23
C ILE A 12 10.46 45.05 39.03
N PRO A 13 9.51 45.22 38.09
CA PRO A 13 8.73 44.08 37.67
C PRO A 13 9.70 43.24 36.84
N LEU A 14 10.20 42.16 37.45
CA LEU A 14 10.80 41.07 36.71
C LEU A 14 9.67 40.51 35.85
N ILE A 15 9.53 41.04 34.63
CA ILE A 15 8.69 40.43 33.60
C ILE A 15 9.43 39.13 33.28
N ILE A 16 9.12 38.09 34.04
CA ILE A 16 9.26 36.72 33.61
C ILE A 16 8.28 36.63 32.44
N SER A 17 8.75 37.02 31.26
CA SER A 17 8.11 36.60 30.04
C SER A 17 8.19 35.09 30.10
N CYS A 18 7.07 34.48 30.48
CA CYS A 18 6.84 33.08 30.31
C CYS A 18 6.96 32.87 28.80
N THR A 19 8.17 32.59 28.32
CA THR A 19 8.34 31.89 27.07
C THR A 19 7.56 30.61 27.30
N LYS A 20 6.36 30.54 26.70
CA LYS A 20 5.79 29.26 26.33
C LYS A 20 6.89 28.61 25.51
N GLU A 21 7.71 27.77 26.15
CA GLU A 21 8.19 26.60 25.46
C GLU A 21 6.91 25.98 24.92
N ASN A 22 6.65 26.22 23.63
CA ASN A 22 5.80 25.32 22.89
C ASN A 22 6.50 24.00 23.09
N ALA A 23 6.04 23.23 24.09
CA ALA A 23 6.30 21.82 24.16
C ALA A 23 6.03 21.36 22.74
N SER A 24 7.09 21.01 22.03
CA SER A 24 6.99 20.35 20.74
C SER A 24 6.16 19.13 21.05
N MET A 25 4.84 19.24 20.83
CA MET A 25 4.00 18.09 20.64
C MET A 25 4.74 17.35 19.54
N ASN A 26 5.38 16.23 19.89
CA ASN A 26 5.81 15.27 18.91
C ASN A 26 4.52 14.94 18.16
N ASN A 27 4.33 15.61 17.03
CA ASN A 27 3.21 15.37 16.16
C ASN A 27 3.57 14.06 15.48
N THR A 28 3.43 12.95 16.20
CA THR A 28 3.40 11.62 15.61
C THR A 28 2.13 11.58 14.79
N SER A 29 2.22 12.12 13.56
CA SER A 29 1.22 11.96 12.53
C SER A 29 0.98 10.46 12.38
N VAL A 30 -0.28 10.05 12.43
CA VAL A 30 -0.66 8.66 12.15
C VAL A 30 -0.26 8.37 10.72
N LEU A 31 0.56 7.34 10.51
CA LEU A 31 0.94 6.89 9.18
C LEU A 31 -0.21 6.10 8.54
N THR A 32 -0.49 6.40 7.29
CA THR A 32 -1.43 5.69 6.43
C THR A 32 -0.66 4.84 5.43
N ILE A 33 -0.77 3.51 5.58
CA ILE A 33 -0.12 2.52 4.70
C ILE A 33 -1.21 1.89 3.82
N ALA A 34 -1.10 2.07 2.50
CA ALA A 34 -2.05 1.52 1.54
C ALA A 34 -1.79 0.03 1.32
N HIS A 35 -2.51 -0.81 2.08
CA HIS A 35 -2.48 -2.26 1.96
C HIS A 35 -2.91 -2.72 0.56
N ARG A 36 -1.93 -3.17 -0.22
CA ARG A 36 -2.00 -3.60 -1.62
C ARG A 36 -2.43 -2.50 -2.58
N GLY A 37 -2.11 -1.25 -2.24
CA GLY A 37 -2.64 -0.06 -2.89
C GLY A 37 -4.07 0.27 -2.44
N ALA A 38 -4.85 0.91 -3.31
CA ALA A 38 -6.25 1.24 -3.06
C ALA A 38 -7.17 0.02 -3.29
N SER A 39 -6.84 -1.11 -2.66
CA SER A 39 -7.44 -2.43 -2.92
C SER A 39 -8.94 -2.56 -2.58
N GLY A 40 -9.49 -1.58 -1.85
CA GLY A 40 -10.94 -1.45 -1.66
C GLY A 40 -11.68 -0.91 -2.89
N TYR A 41 -10.96 -0.35 -3.87
CA TYR A 41 -11.52 0.35 -5.03
C TYR A 41 -11.09 -0.27 -6.36
N LEU A 42 -9.87 -0.80 -6.44
CA LEU A 42 -9.29 -1.42 -7.63
C LEU A 42 -8.67 -2.78 -7.26
N PRO A 43 -8.48 -3.71 -8.22
CA PRO A 43 -7.85 -4.99 -7.92
C PRO A 43 -6.50 -4.82 -7.24
N GLU A 44 -6.27 -5.62 -6.20
CA GLU A 44 -5.08 -5.54 -5.35
C GLU A 44 -3.77 -5.62 -6.17
N HIS A 45 -2.76 -4.84 -5.76
CA HIS A 45 -1.41 -4.85 -6.34
C HIS A 45 -1.31 -4.51 -7.84
N THR A 46 -2.35 -3.96 -8.44
CA THR A 46 -2.25 -3.31 -9.76
C THR A 46 -1.53 -1.96 -9.65
N LEU A 47 -0.79 -1.54 -10.68
CA LEU A 47 -0.20 -0.19 -10.72
C LEU A 47 -1.28 0.90 -10.63
N GLU A 48 -2.48 0.60 -11.12
CA GLU A 48 -3.65 1.46 -11.01
C GLU A 48 -4.13 1.61 -9.55
N ALA A 49 -4.19 0.51 -8.78
CA ALA A 49 -4.50 0.57 -7.35
C ALA A 49 -3.42 1.35 -6.58
N LYS A 50 -2.15 1.21 -6.96
CA LYS A 50 -1.03 1.98 -6.37
C LYS A 50 -1.14 3.46 -6.70
N THR A 51 -1.38 3.79 -7.96
CA THR A 51 -1.59 5.17 -8.45
C THR A 51 -2.75 5.83 -7.72
N TYR A 52 -3.86 5.11 -7.54
CA TYR A 52 -5.00 5.66 -6.84
C TYR A 52 -4.73 5.85 -5.34
N ALA A 53 -4.04 4.91 -4.68
CA ALA A 53 -3.63 5.08 -3.28
C ALA A 53 -2.71 6.30 -3.08
N TYR A 54 -1.78 6.51 -4.00
CA TYR A 54 -0.93 7.69 -4.01
C TYR A 54 -1.77 8.97 -4.16
N ALA A 55 -2.72 8.99 -5.10
CA ALA A 55 -3.62 10.13 -5.29
C ALA A 55 -4.52 10.42 -4.07
N LEU A 56 -4.85 9.40 -3.27
CA LEU A 56 -5.58 9.55 -2.01
C LEU A 56 -4.70 10.05 -0.84
N GLY A 57 -3.38 10.15 -1.03
CA GLY A 57 -2.45 10.69 -0.03
C GLY A 57 -1.93 9.67 0.98
N ALA A 58 -1.83 8.39 0.60
CA ALA A 58 -1.18 7.40 1.45
C ALA A 58 0.30 7.74 1.68
N ASP A 59 0.80 7.60 2.91
CA ASP A 59 2.20 7.84 3.25
C ASP A 59 3.11 6.74 2.69
N TYR A 60 2.59 5.51 2.61
CA TYR A 60 3.32 4.34 2.08
C TYR A 60 2.41 3.48 1.21
N LEU A 61 3.01 2.86 0.21
CA LEU A 61 2.41 1.80 -0.59
C LEU A 61 3.05 0.48 -0.15
N GLU A 62 2.23 -0.52 0.18
CA GLU A 62 2.71 -1.84 0.64
C GLU A 62 2.85 -2.81 -0.53
N GLN A 63 3.87 -3.68 -0.49
CA GLN A 63 4.16 -4.72 -1.49
C GLN A 63 4.21 -6.10 -0.84
N ASP A 64 3.52 -7.07 -1.45
CA ASP A 64 3.77 -8.49 -1.25
C ASP A 64 4.61 -9.01 -2.42
N ILE A 65 5.69 -9.73 -2.14
CA ILE A 65 6.66 -10.14 -3.17
C ILE A 65 6.76 -11.67 -3.22
N VAL A 66 6.58 -12.22 -4.42
CA VAL A 66 6.87 -13.63 -4.76
C VAL A 66 7.81 -13.69 -5.96
N LEU A 67 8.40 -14.87 -6.21
CA LEU A 67 9.32 -15.07 -7.34
C LEU A 67 8.67 -15.82 -8.50
N THR A 68 9.06 -15.48 -9.71
CA THR A 68 8.82 -16.27 -10.92
C THR A 68 9.81 -17.43 -11.05
N LYS A 69 9.56 -18.35 -12.00
CA LYS A 69 10.47 -19.46 -12.35
C LYS A 69 11.86 -18.99 -12.76
N ASP A 70 11.94 -17.85 -13.42
CA ASP A 70 13.17 -17.20 -13.89
C ASP A 70 13.74 -16.18 -12.89
N ASN A 71 13.36 -16.31 -11.60
CA ASN A 71 13.88 -15.54 -10.46
C ASN A 71 13.62 -14.04 -10.52
N ILE A 72 12.54 -13.60 -11.17
CA ILE A 72 12.12 -12.21 -11.17
C ILE A 72 11.14 -11.97 -10.02
N PRO A 73 11.37 -10.97 -9.15
CA PRO A 73 10.40 -10.58 -8.12
C PRO A 73 9.18 -9.90 -8.75
N ILE A 74 7.98 -10.38 -8.40
CA ILE A 74 6.69 -9.81 -8.82
C ILE A 74 5.87 -9.41 -7.60
N ILE A 75 4.95 -8.47 -7.81
CA ILE A 75 4.04 -7.98 -6.78
C ILE A 75 2.76 -8.83 -6.82
N MET A 76 2.60 -9.68 -5.82
CA MET A 76 1.44 -10.56 -5.66
C MET A 76 1.36 -11.07 -4.22
N HIS A 77 0.16 -11.11 -3.65
CA HIS A 77 -0.05 -11.54 -2.27
C HIS A 77 0.26 -13.02 -2.03
N ASP A 78 -0.29 -13.89 -2.88
CA ASP A 78 -0.15 -15.34 -2.75
C ASP A 78 0.86 -15.85 -3.78
N PRO A 79 1.62 -16.92 -3.48
CA PRO A 79 2.39 -17.61 -4.51
C PRO A 79 1.48 -18.32 -5.51
N GLU A 80 0.23 -18.61 -5.14
CA GLU A 80 -0.75 -19.16 -6.07
C GLU A 80 -1.55 -18.09 -6.79
N MET A 81 -1.76 -18.29 -8.09
CA MET A 81 -2.33 -17.28 -8.98
C MET A 81 -3.81 -17.54 -9.32
N ASP A 82 -4.43 -18.56 -8.74
CA ASP A 82 -5.73 -19.10 -9.13
C ASP A 82 -6.93 -18.25 -8.68
N THR A 83 -6.74 -17.36 -7.72
CA THR A 83 -7.83 -16.56 -7.11
C THR A 83 -7.88 -15.11 -7.57
N THR A 84 -6.86 -14.65 -8.30
CA THR A 84 -6.74 -13.26 -8.78
C THR A 84 -6.36 -13.18 -10.25
N THR A 85 -6.19 -14.30 -10.96
CA THR A 85 -5.81 -14.28 -12.38
C THR A 85 -6.61 -15.24 -13.23
N ASN A 86 -6.49 -15.10 -14.54
CA ASN A 86 -7.03 -16.03 -15.52
C ASN A 86 -6.12 -17.24 -15.84
N VAL A 87 -5.14 -17.57 -14.98
CA VAL A 87 -4.14 -18.64 -15.23
C VAL A 87 -4.76 -19.99 -15.61
N ALA A 88 -5.86 -20.39 -14.96
CA ALA A 88 -6.53 -21.66 -15.24
C ALA A 88 -7.14 -21.71 -16.65
N LYS A 89 -7.50 -20.56 -17.23
CA LYS A 89 -8.01 -20.44 -18.60
C LYS A 89 -6.88 -20.52 -19.62
N LEU A 90 -5.77 -19.83 -19.37
CA LEU A 90 -4.65 -19.74 -20.31
C LEU A 90 -3.69 -20.93 -20.25
N PHE A 91 -3.52 -21.53 -19.08
CA PHE A 91 -2.56 -22.61 -18.85
C PHE A 91 -3.18 -23.84 -18.15
N PRO A 92 -4.30 -24.41 -18.63
CA PRO A 92 -5.10 -25.41 -17.90
C PRO A 92 -4.35 -26.70 -17.53
N LYS A 93 -3.21 -26.99 -18.16
CA LYS A 93 -2.39 -28.19 -17.92
C LYS A 93 -1.17 -27.94 -17.02
N ARG A 94 -1.10 -26.77 -16.38
CA ARG A 94 0.07 -26.33 -15.59
C ARG A 94 -0.20 -26.28 -14.09
N ALA A 95 -1.38 -26.71 -13.64
CA ALA A 95 -1.64 -26.92 -12.23
C ALA A 95 -0.73 -28.03 -11.68
N ARG A 96 -0.32 -27.90 -10.40
CA ARG A 96 0.31 -28.99 -9.65
C ARG A 96 -0.73 -30.06 -9.28
N GLU A 97 -0.29 -31.15 -8.65
CA GLU A 97 -1.15 -32.26 -8.22
C GLU A 97 -2.32 -31.82 -7.31
N ASN A 98 -2.15 -30.73 -6.57
CA ASN A 98 -3.20 -30.14 -5.73
C ASN A 98 -4.20 -29.25 -6.50
N GLY A 99 -4.08 -29.16 -7.83
CA GLY A 99 -4.97 -28.36 -8.67
C GLY A 99 -4.66 -26.85 -8.71
N ARG A 100 -3.59 -26.39 -8.05
CA ARG A 100 -3.23 -24.96 -7.94
C ARG A 100 -2.08 -24.57 -8.87
N TYR A 101 -1.99 -23.27 -9.16
CA TYR A 101 -1.01 -22.69 -10.09
C TYR A 101 -0.07 -21.76 -9.35
N TYR A 102 1.22 -22.09 -9.28
CA TYR A 102 2.22 -21.35 -8.49
C TYR A 102 3.08 -20.45 -9.37
N SER A 103 3.32 -19.20 -8.97
CA SER A 103 4.15 -18.22 -9.71
C SER A 103 5.54 -18.76 -10.06
N VAL A 104 6.17 -19.50 -9.14
CA VAL A 104 7.49 -20.13 -9.34
C VAL A 104 7.52 -21.20 -10.45
N ASP A 105 6.37 -21.64 -10.95
CA ASP A 105 6.31 -22.58 -12.07
C ASP A 105 6.22 -21.88 -13.44
N PHE A 106 6.06 -20.55 -13.47
CA PHE A 106 5.90 -19.75 -14.68
C PHE A 106 7.01 -18.70 -14.82
N THR A 107 7.47 -18.51 -16.04
CA THR A 107 8.39 -17.41 -16.39
C THR A 107 7.67 -16.06 -16.29
N LEU A 108 8.43 -14.97 -16.16
CA LEU A 108 7.85 -13.62 -16.20
C LEU A 108 7.05 -13.39 -17.49
N ALA A 109 7.55 -13.85 -18.63
CA ALA A 109 6.86 -13.70 -19.91
C ALA A 109 5.48 -14.39 -19.93
N GLU A 110 5.37 -15.59 -19.35
CA GLU A 110 4.08 -16.27 -19.16
C GLU A 110 3.18 -15.49 -18.20
N ILE A 111 3.72 -15.02 -17.07
CA ILE A 111 2.96 -14.23 -16.09
C ILE A 111 2.42 -12.93 -16.68
N LYS A 112 3.19 -12.23 -17.51
CA LYS A 112 2.77 -10.99 -18.18
C LYS A 112 1.66 -11.19 -19.22
N SER A 113 1.46 -12.43 -19.68
CA SER A 113 0.31 -12.79 -20.53
C SER A 113 -1.01 -12.93 -19.77
N LEU A 114 -0.95 -13.07 -18.44
CA LEU A 114 -2.13 -13.18 -17.60
C LEU A 114 -2.81 -11.82 -17.47
N SER A 115 -4.10 -11.87 -17.14
CA SER A 115 -4.86 -10.71 -16.67
C SER A 115 -5.12 -10.88 -15.17
N LEU A 116 -4.81 -9.84 -14.41
CA LEU A 116 -5.09 -9.70 -12.99
C LEU A 116 -6.53 -9.19 -12.81
N SER A 117 -7.23 -9.70 -11.81
CA SER A 117 -8.61 -9.34 -11.50
C SER A 117 -8.79 -9.11 -10.01
N GLU A 118 -9.94 -8.56 -9.62
CA GLU A 118 -10.39 -8.63 -8.23
C GLU A 118 -10.47 -10.10 -7.78
N ARG A 119 -10.30 -10.33 -6.47
CA ARG A 119 -10.26 -11.67 -5.90
C ARG A 119 -11.60 -12.38 -6.05
N PHE A 120 -11.55 -13.62 -6.51
CA PHE A 120 -12.71 -14.46 -6.74
C PHE A 120 -12.51 -15.87 -6.19
N ASP A 121 -13.62 -16.56 -5.96
CA ASP A 121 -13.63 -17.98 -5.63
C ASP A 121 -13.43 -18.80 -6.93
N PRO A 122 -12.36 -19.59 -7.04
CA PRO A 122 -12.04 -20.29 -8.27
C PRO A 122 -13.03 -21.41 -8.64
N GLU A 123 -13.82 -21.92 -7.69
CA GLU A 123 -14.84 -22.93 -7.94
C GLU A 123 -16.15 -22.29 -8.41
N THR A 124 -16.62 -21.28 -7.67
CA THR A 124 -17.92 -20.64 -7.94
C THR A 124 -17.85 -19.48 -8.93
N LYS A 125 -16.66 -18.97 -9.22
CA LYS A 125 -16.38 -17.78 -10.05
C LYS A 125 -17.03 -16.49 -9.54
N LYS A 126 -17.40 -16.46 -8.25
CA LYS A 126 -18.02 -15.29 -7.61
C LYS A 126 -16.97 -14.40 -6.95
N PRO A 127 -17.22 -13.09 -6.85
CA PRO A 127 -16.32 -12.19 -6.13
C PRO A 127 -16.31 -12.53 -4.64
N ILE A 128 -15.12 -12.53 -4.03
CA ILE A 128 -14.98 -12.62 -2.57
C ILE A 128 -15.49 -11.33 -1.91
N TYR A 129 -15.32 -10.20 -2.57
CA TYR A 129 -15.79 -8.89 -2.12
C TYR A 129 -16.76 -8.27 -3.15
N PRO A 130 -18.06 -8.58 -3.09
CA PRO A 130 -19.04 -8.12 -4.09
C PRO A 130 -19.17 -6.61 -4.28
N ASN A 131 -18.72 -5.81 -3.29
CA ASN A 131 -18.83 -4.35 -3.30
C ASN A 131 -17.51 -3.64 -3.70
N ARG A 132 -16.47 -4.39 -4.10
CA ARG A 132 -15.23 -3.82 -4.63
C ARG A 132 -15.29 -3.71 -6.15
N PHE A 133 -14.14 -3.66 -6.80
CA PHE A 133 -14.05 -3.59 -8.24
C PHE A 133 -14.78 -4.80 -8.88
N PRO A 134 -15.65 -4.57 -9.88
CA PRO A 134 -16.45 -5.65 -10.45
C PRO A 134 -15.59 -6.69 -11.17
N LEU A 135 -15.98 -7.97 -11.07
CA LEU A 135 -15.39 -9.05 -11.87
C LEU A 135 -15.86 -8.97 -13.33
N ILE A 136 -15.30 -8.03 -14.07
CA ILE A 136 -15.46 -7.90 -15.52
C ILE A 136 -14.09 -8.01 -16.20
N GLU A 137 -14.07 -8.43 -17.46
CA GLU A 137 -12.81 -8.59 -18.20
C GLU A 137 -12.15 -7.22 -18.41
N TYR A 138 -11.06 -7.00 -17.67
CA TYR A 138 -10.07 -5.94 -17.89
C TYR A 138 -8.69 -6.55 -18.00
N ASP A 139 -7.75 -5.81 -18.57
CA ASP A 139 -6.39 -6.27 -18.79
C ASP A 139 -5.38 -5.67 -17.81
N PHE A 140 -5.69 -5.71 -16.51
CA PHE A 140 -4.70 -5.37 -15.49
C PHE A 140 -3.54 -6.36 -15.52
N LYS A 141 -2.33 -5.87 -15.28
CA LYS A 141 -1.10 -6.68 -15.30
C LYS A 141 -0.52 -6.85 -13.91
N ILE A 142 0.15 -7.98 -13.74
CA ILE A 142 0.94 -8.28 -12.55
C ILE A 142 2.27 -7.50 -12.67
N PRO A 143 2.56 -6.54 -11.80
CA PRO A 143 3.81 -5.80 -11.84
C PRO A 143 4.98 -6.67 -11.36
N THR A 144 6.17 -6.41 -11.89
CA THR A 144 7.44 -6.76 -11.24
C THR A 144 7.70 -5.77 -10.11
N LEU A 145 8.58 -6.13 -9.18
CA LEU A 145 9.04 -5.17 -8.17
C LEU A 145 9.70 -3.94 -8.81
N GLU A 146 10.50 -4.15 -9.87
CA GLU A 146 11.19 -3.06 -10.59
C GLU A 146 10.22 -2.09 -11.27
N GLU A 147 9.07 -2.55 -11.77
CA GLU A 147 8.07 -1.67 -12.38
C GLU A 147 7.29 -0.84 -11.35
N GLU A 148 7.23 -1.25 -10.08
CA GLU A 148 6.50 -0.52 -9.03
C GLU A 148 7.36 0.55 -8.33
N ILE A 149 8.70 0.43 -8.34
CA ILE A 149 9.63 1.30 -7.58
C ILE A 149 10.33 2.38 -8.40
#